data_AF-A0A9W7FP32-F1
#
_entry.id   AF-A0A9W7FP32-F1
#
_cell.length_a   1.000
_cell.length_b   1.000
_cell.length_c   1.000
_cell.angle_alpha   90.00
_cell.angle_beta   90.00
_cell.angle_gamma   90.00
#
_symmetry.space_group_name_H-M   'P 1'
#
loop_
_entity.id
_entity.type
_entity.pdbx_description
1 polymer ?
#
loop_
_entity_poly.entity_id
_entity_poly.type
_entity_poly.pdbx_seq_one_letter_code
_entity_poly.pdbx_strand_id
1 'polypeptide(L)'
;MAVIGVIMAVPALISFYVLWVISMLLRPLFILSVGLLLWNFPSTVLKFKQVVNTLAYMFFTNDKKYKKLPEVDMEDFKKHERKTIIFVRHGESCWNDTFNAGERKKVDFIKGFIPGLILAAGTEVYLGLTGRVDSWFYDSPLSEYGIDQIERLAKFLKKPGATTSEQKDLAILNGTSSTSSVLISSNLRRAISTVAIGFRSRLAQNPTQKIVIHPSLQEISRNPDTLSITPVGKQVEASWIEKSNYPHVAGVLQEQCDMKYHIGNKSMSSNGGKRMAAFCDFAFTRDEAALVCGGHSLWFRSFFRQYLPEASKHTAKAKKMVNGGCVAFELMRAVKGGKGVYIIDESTIRVVYGGF
;
A
#
# COMPACT_ATOMS: atom_id res chain seq x y z
N MET A 1 21.76 40.26 -52.68
CA MET A 1 22.21 40.39 -51.27
C MET A 1 21.05 40.65 -50.31
N ALA A 2 20.23 41.68 -50.50
CA ALA A 2 19.13 42.02 -49.58
C ALA A 2 18.06 40.92 -49.40
N VAL A 3 17.63 40.26 -50.48
CA VAL A 3 16.60 39.19 -50.44
C VAL A 3 17.06 37.96 -49.65
N ILE A 4 18.35 37.60 -49.78
CA ILE A 4 18.94 36.47 -49.04
C ILE A 4 18.96 36.77 -47.54
N GLY A 5 19.27 38.02 -47.16
CA GLY A 5 19.24 38.46 -45.75
C GLY A 5 17.84 38.37 -45.12
N VAL A 6 16.79 38.74 -45.88
CA VAL A 6 15.40 38.62 -45.42
C VAL A 6 15.01 37.16 -45.22
N ILE A 7 15.33 36.28 -46.19
CA ILE A 7 15.03 34.84 -46.09
C ILE A 7 15.75 34.19 -44.90
N MET A 8 17.00 34.59 -44.64
CA MET A 8 17.77 34.08 -43.49
C MET A 8 17.23 34.56 -42.13
N ALA A 9 16.48 35.68 -42.09
CA ALA A 9 15.90 36.22 -40.86
C ALA A 9 14.53 35.59 -40.50
N VAL A 10 13.83 34.96 -41.46
CA VAL A 10 12.50 34.36 -41.26
C VAL A 10 12.47 33.32 -40.13
N PRO A 11 13.40 32.35 -40.01
CA PRO A 11 13.39 31.38 -38.92
C PRO A 11 13.55 32.02 -37.54
N ALA A 12 14.36 33.07 -37.42
CA ALA A 12 14.56 33.79 -36.16
C ALA A 12 13.30 34.58 -35.77
N LEU A 13 12.64 35.22 -36.74
CA LEU A 13 11.40 35.94 -36.54
C LEU A 13 10.25 35.00 -36.13
N ILE A 14 10.12 33.86 -36.81
CA ILE A 14 9.14 32.81 -36.45
C ILE A 14 9.43 32.31 -35.03
N SER A 15 10.69 32.00 -34.72
CA SER A 15 11.07 31.53 -33.38
C SER A 15 10.75 32.55 -32.30
N PHE A 16 10.99 33.84 -32.56
CA PHE A 16 10.63 34.93 -31.65
C PHE A 16 9.12 34.99 -31.40
N TYR A 17 8.30 34.99 -32.44
CA TYR A 17 6.84 35.05 -32.27
C TYR A 17 6.27 33.81 -31.60
N VAL A 18 6.80 32.62 -31.90
CA VAL A 18 6.42 31.38 -31.21
C VAL A 18 6.74 31.48 -29.72
N LEU A 19 7.97 31.87 -29.35
CA LEU A 19 8.36 32.05 -27.95
C LEU A 19 7.55 33.15 -27.25
N TRP A 20 7.24 34.24 -27.96
CA TRP A 20 6.43 35.32 -27.42
C TRP A 20 4.98 34.87 -27.15
N VAL A 21 4.35 34.16 -28.08
CA VAL A 21 3.01 33.58 -27.90
C VAL A 21 3.02 32.58 -26.74
N ILE A 22 4.01 31.69 -26.69
CA ILE A 22 4.19 30.76 -25.57
C ILE A 22 4.31 31.54 -24.26
N SER A 23 5.14 32.57 -24.19
CA SER A 23 5.30 33.40 -22.98
C SER A 23 4.00 34.11 -22.59
N MET A 24 3.23 34.62 -23.56
CA MET A 24 1.94 35.28 -23.32
C MET A 24 0.89 34.32 -22.79
N LEU A 25 0.90 33.05 -23.21
CA LEU A 25 0.01 32.02 -22.68
C LEU A 25 0.47 31.48 -21.32
N LEU A 26 1.78 31.30 -21.13
CA LEU A 26 2.34 30.77 -19.89
C LEU A 26 2.26 31.75 -18.73
N ARG A 27 2.33 33.06 -18.97
CA ARG A 27 2.33 34.06 -17.89
C ARG A 27 1.01 34.09 -17.10
N PRO A 28 -0.19 34.17 -17.71
CA PRO A 28 -1.46 34.07 -16.98
C PRO A 28 -1.58 32.74 -16.24
N LEU A 29 -1.17 31.62 -16.85
CA LEU A 29 -1.19 30.31 -16.22
C LEU A 29 -0.26 30.26 -15.00
N PHE A 30 0.92 30.85 -15.09
CA PHE A 30 1.86 30.94 -13.98
C PHE A 30 1.30 31.80 -12.83
N ILE A 31 0.77 32.98 -13.14
CA ILE A 31 0.15 33.87 -12.14
C ILE A 31 -1.01 33.16 -11.45
N LEU A 32 -1.90 32.51 -12.22
CA LEU A 32 -3.01 31.73 -11.68
C LEU A 32 -2.50 30.58 -10.81
N SER A 33 -1.47 29.85 -11.25
CA SER A 33 -0.88 28.74 -10.49
C SER A 33 -0.31 29.22 -9.16
N VAL A 34 0.45 30.31 -9.15
CA VAL A 34 0.97 30.93 -7.92
C VAL A 34 -0.18 31.38 -7.03
N GLY A 35 -1.20 32.04 -7.59
CA GLY A 35 -2.40 32.44 -6.85
C GLY A 35 -3.11 31.28 -6.20
N LEU A 36 -3.29 30.16 -6.91
CA LEU A 36 -3.90 28.94 -6.39
C LEU A 36 -3.05 28.25 -5.31
N LEU A 37 -1.72 28.22 -5.46
CA LEU A 37 -0.83 27.66 -4.44
C LEU A 37 -0.81 28.49 -3.16
N LEU A 38 -0.89 29.83 -3.28
CA LEU A 38 -1.02 30.75 -2.16
C LEU A 38 -2.41 30.65 -1.51
N TRP A 39 -3.46 30.50 -2.32
CA TRP A 39 -4.82 30.25 -1.82
C TRP A 39 -4.88 28.96 -1.00
N ASN A 40 -4.18 27.91 -1.45
CA ASN A 40 -4.10 26.61 -0.80
C ASN A 40 -2.83 26.44 0.06
N PHE A 41 -2.32 27.53 0.65
CA PHE A 41 -1.02 27.56 1.31
C PHE A 41 -0.76 26.42 2.33
N PRO A 42 -1.71 26.07 3.23
CA PRO A 42 -1.49 24.96 4.17
C PRO A 42 -1.20 23.62 3.49
N SER A 43 -1.98 23.28 2.46
CA SER A 43 -1.80 22.06 1.67
C SER A 43 -0.50 22.10 0.87
N THR A 44 -0.16 23.25 0.29
CA THR A 44 1.12 23.46 -0.42
C THR A 44 2.31 23.20 0.48
N VAL A 45 2.31 23.75 1.70
CA VAL A 45 3.38 23.53 2.70
C VAL A 45 3.47 22.06 3.11
N LEU A 46 2.33 21.40 3.32
CA LEU A 46 2.28 19.98 3.66
C LEU A 46 2.91 19.12 2.55
N LYS A 47 2.51 19.34 1.29
CA LYS A 47 3.06 18.62 0.13
C LYS A 47 4.56 18.87 -0.02
N PHE A 48 5.02 20.13 0.14
CA PHE A 48 6.44 20.44 0.08
C PHE A 48 7.24 19.68 1.16
N LYS A 49 6.74 19.65 2.40
CA LYS A 49 7.34 18.84 3.48
C LYS A 49 7.39 17.35 3.12
N GLN A 50 6.33 16.81 2.52
CA GLN A 50 6.29 15.41 2.08
C GLN A 50 7.34 15.12 1.00
N VAL A 51 7.52 16.00 0.02
CA VAL A 51 8.55 15.88 -1.03
C VAL A 51 9.95 15.84 -0.38
N VAL A 52 10.28 16.83 0.47
CA VAL A 52 11.58 16.90 1.14
C VAL A 52 11.85 15.65 1.98
N ASN A 53 10.89 15.25 2.82
CA ASN A 53 11.02 14.06 3.66
C ASN A 53 11.19 12.78 2.85
N THR A 54 10.48 12.67 1.72
CA THR A 54 10.58 11.50 0.85
C THR A 54 11.91 11.43 0.15
N LEU A 55 12.41 12.56 -0.38
CA LEU A 55 13.74 12.61 -0.99
C LEU A 55 14.80 12.19 0.03
N ALA A 56 14.76 12.76 1.24
CA ALA A 56 15.67 12.36 2.31
C ALA A 56 15.55 10.86 2.63
N TYR A 57 14.32 10.32 2.71
CA TYR A 57 14.10 8.90 2.93
C TYR A 57 14.68 8.04 1.81
N MET A 58 14.46 8.40 0.54
CA MET A 58 14.96 7.68 -0.64
C MET A 58 16.48 7.51 -0.61
N PHE A 59 17.21 8.56 -0.25
CA PHE A 59 18.67 8.56 -0.24
C PHE A 59 19.26 7.91 1.01
N PHE A 60 18.67 8.13 2.19
CA PHE A 60 19.32 7.80 3.46
C PHE A 60 18.73 6.59 4.20
N THR A 61 17.64 5.99 3.71
CA THR A 61 17.00 4.88 4.43
C THR A 61 17.77 3.57 4.42
N ASN A 62 17.69 2.86 5.55
CA ASN A 62 18.17 1.50 5.75
C ASN A 62 17.06 0.44 5.56
N ASP A 63 15.96 0.78 4.88
CA ASP A 63 14.74 -0.04 4.89
C ASP A 63 14.95 -1.52 4.51
N LYS A 64 15.81 -1.75 3.51
CA LYS A 64 16.16 -3.08 2.97
C LYS A 64 17.37 -3.73 3.66
N LYS A 65 17.98 -3.07 4.66
CA LYS A 65 19.21 -3.51 5.33
C LYS A 65 18.87 -4.15 6.68
N TYR A 66 18.72 -5.46 6.70
CA TYR A 66 18.58 -6.27 7.92
C TYR A 66 19.10 -7.68 7.67
N LYS A 67 19.58 -8.34 8.73
CA LYS A 67 20.12 -9.71 8.65
C LYS A 67 18.98 -10.72 8.80
N LYS A 68 19.16 -11.91 8.21
CA LYS A 68 18.34 -13.08 8.50
C LYS A 68 18.50 -13.44 9.98
N LEU A 69 17.42 -13.93 10.59
CA LEU A 69 17.40 -14.36 11.99
C LEU A 69 18.10 -15.72 12.07
N PRO A 70 18.74 -16.03 13.20
CA PRO A 70 19.27 -17.37 13.44
C PRO A 70 18.20 -18.44 13.24
N GLU A 71 18.62 -19.61 12.75
CA GLU A 71 17.73 -20.77 12.64
C GLU A 71 17.29 -21.24 14.03
N VAL A 72 16.06 -21.72 14.11
CA VAL A 72 15.45 -22.21 15.33
C VAL A 72 14.81 -23.56 15.07
N ASP A 73 14.95 -24.49 16.01
CA ASP A 73 14.36 -25.81 15.90
C ASP A 73 12.83 -25.71 16.03
N MET A 74 12.09 -26.31 15.11
CA MET A 74 10.64 -26.36 15.11
C MET A 74 10.09 -27.17 16.29
N GLU A 75 10.83 -28.16 16.80
CA GLU A 75 10.42 -28.94 17.96
C GLU A 75 10.24 -28.06 19.20
N ASP A 76 11.04 -26.99 19.32
CA ASP A 76 10.92 -26.03 20.41
C ASP A 76 9.57 -25.29 20.40
N PHE A 77 8.81 -25.32 19.31
CA PHE A 77 7.58 -24.52 19.16
C PHE A 77 6.29 -25.34 19.23
N LYS A 78 6.36 -26.68 19.24
CA LYS A 78 5.16 -27.54 19.11
C LYS A 78 4.11 -27.32 20.22
N LYS A 79 4.54 -26.95 21.43
CA LYS A 79 3.67 -26.73 22.61
C LYS A 79 3.41 -25.25 22.92
N HIS A 80 3.77 -24.34 22.03
CA HIS A 80 3.76 -22.90 22.29
C HIS A 80 2.53 -22.18 21.70
N GLU A 81 2.37 -20.90 22.07
CA GLU A 81 1.31 -20.03 21.60
C GLU A 81 1.26 -19.97 20.06
N ARG A 82 0.05 -20.02 19.51
CA ARG A 82 -0.23 -19.96 18.07
C ARG A 82 -1.22 -18.85 17.75
N LYS A 83 -1.03 -18.20 16.60
CA LYS A 83 -1.99 -17.28 16.00
C LYS A 83 -2.18 -17.63 14.53
N THR A 84 -3.43 -17.69 14.08
CA THR A 84 -3.73 -17.78 12.66
C THR A 84 -3.53 -16.41 12.02
N ILE A 85 -2.64 -16.30 11.04
CA ILE A 85 -2.42 -15.07 10.28
C ILE A 85 -2.94 -15.28 8.87
N ILE A 86 -3.76 -14.34 8.38
CA ILE A 86 -4.21 -14.30 6.99
C ILE A 86 -3.73 -13.02 6.34
N PHE A 87 -2.73 -13.11 5.48
CA PHE A 87 -2.26 -11.98 4.70
C PHE A 87 -3.21 -11.72 3.54
N VAL A 88 -3.52 -10.44 3.32
CA VAL A 88 -4.32 -9.93 2.21
C VAL A 88 -3.49 -8.89 1.47
N ARG A 89 -3.10 -9.16 0.22
CA ARG A 89 -2.32 -8.18 -0.56
C ARG A 89 -3.25 -7.11 -1.13
N HIS A 90 -2.81 -5.85 -1.04
CA HIS A 90 -3.52 -4.74 -1.69
C HIS A 90 -3.75 -4.95 -3.19
N GLY A 91 -4.79 -4.30 -3.72
CA GLY A 91 -5.03 -4.16 -5.17
C GLY A 91 -4.00 -3.26 -5.85
N GLU A 92 -3.95 -3.23 -7.18
CA GLU A 92 -3.01 -2.38 -7.91
C GLU A 92 -3.19 -0.89 -7.58
N SER A 93 -2.12 -0.19 -7.21
CA SER A 93 -2.18 1.25 -6.99
C SER A 93 -1.92 2.08 -8.25
N CYS A 94 -2.28 3.37 -8.23
CA CYS A 94 -1.96 4.29 -9.33
C CYS A 94 -0.46 4.34 -9.64
N TRP A 95 0.40 4.30 -8.60
CA TRP A 95 1.85 4.17 -8.78
C TRP A 95 2.21 2.88 -9.53
N ASN A 96 1.58 1.75 -9.17
CA ASN A 96 1.87 0.48 -9.82
C ASN A 96 1.40 0.47 -11.28
N ASP A 97 0.23 1.03 -11.56
CA ASP A 97 -0.28 1.18 -12.91
C ASP A 97 0.66 2.02 -13.79
N THR A 98 1.31 3.06 -13.26
CA THR A 98 2.29 3.82 -14.05
C THR A 98 3.64 3.12 -14.18
N PHE A 99 4.18 2.54 -13.11
CA PHE A 99 5.60 2.15 -13.03
C PHE A 99 5.88 0.65 -13.09
N ASN A 100 4.86 -0.22 -13.04
CA ASN A 100 5.04 -1.66 -13.07
C ASN A 100 4.23 -2.31 -14.19
N ALA A 101 4.86 -3.16 -15.00
CA ALA A 101 4.13 -3.90 -16.04
C ALA A 101 2.95 -4.72 -15.50
N GLY A 102 3.07 -5.25 -14.27
CA GLY A 102 2.01 -6.02 -13.63
C GLY A 102 1.66 -7.25 -14.48
N GLU A 103 0.36 -7.41 -14.78
CA GLU A 103 -0.17 -8.47 -15.65
C GLU A 103 -0.16 -8.09 -17.14
N ARG A 104 0.19 -6.84 -17.48
CA ARG A 104 0.16 -6.35 -18.86
C ARG A 104 1.31 -6.95 -19.67
N LYS A 105 1.05 -7.16 -20.96
CA LYS A 105 2.12 -7.49 -21.92
C LYS A 105 3.14 -6.36 -21.94
N LYS A 106 4.44 -6.69 -22.06
CA LYS A 106 5.53 -5.70 -22.05
C LYS A 106 5.33 -4.58 -23.08
N VAL A 107 4.82 -4.92 -24.28
CA VAL A 107 4.58 -3.96 -25.36
C VAL A 107 3.51 -2.94 -24.95
N ASP A 108 2.42 -3.38 -24.34
CA ASP A 108 1.33 -2.52 -23.91
C ASP A 108 1.77 -1.60 -22.78
N PHE A 109 2.57 -2.12 -21.83
CA PHE A 109 3.17 -1.31 -20.77
C PHE A 109 4.09 -0.21 -21.33
N ILE A 110 4.98 -0.53 -22.27
CA ILE A 110 5.90 0.46 -22.85
C ILE A 110 5.14 1.55 -23.60
N LYS A 111 4.11 1.18 -24.38
CA LYS A 111 3.26 2.14 -25.09
C LYS A 111 2.46 3.03 -24.14
N GLY A 112 1.97 2.47 -23.03
CA GLY A 112 1.21 3.19 -22.01
C GLY A 112 2.06 4.02 -21.05
N PHE A 113 3.37 3.77 -20.95
CA PHE A 113 4.23 4.40 -19.96
C PHE A 113 4.27 5.93 -20.07
N ILE A 114 4.53 6.47 -21.26
CA ILE A 114 4.61 7.93 -21.45
C ILE A 114 3.25 8.62 -21.25
N PRO A 115 2.14 8.15 -21.86
CA PRO A 115 0.81 8.70 -21.56
C PRO A 115 0.44 8.60 -20.08
N GLY A 116 0.75 7.47 -19.42
CA GLY A 116 0.50 7.27 -17.99
C GLY A 116 1.32 8.21 -17.11
N LEU A 117 2.57 8.49 -17.48
CA LEU A 117 3.42 9.46 -16.78
C LEU A 117 2.90 10.89 -16.93
N ILE A 118 2.43 11.27 -18.12
CA ILE A 118 1.80 12.58 -18.36
C ILE A 118 0.53 12.72 -17.53
N LEU A 119 -0.31 11.68 -17.49
CA LEU A 119 -1.51 11.65 -16.65
C LEU A 119 -1.15 11.80 -15.18
N ALA A 120 -0.20 11.00 -14.67
CA ALA A 120 0.25 11.07 -13.29
C ALA A 120 0.77 12.46 -12.90
N ALA A 121 1.60 13.07 -13.76
CA ALA A 121 2.12 14.41 -13.55
C ALA A 121 1.00 15.48 -13.57
N GLY A 122 0.09 15.40 -14.55
CA GLY A 122 -1.06 16.29 -14.66
C GLY A 122 -2.00 16.18 -13.46
N THR A 123 -2.26 14.96 -12.97
CA THR A 123 -3.04 14.73 -11.75
C THR A 123 -2.35 15.32 -10.52
N GLU A 124 -1.03 15.15 -10.36
CA GLU A 124 -0.31 15.74 -9.23
C GLU A 124 -0.36 17.28 -9.24
N VAL A 125 -0.21 17.90 -10.42
CA VAL A 125 -0.38 19.35 -10.61
C VAL A 125 -1.81 19.78 -10.22
N TYR A 126 -2.83 19.09 -10.73
CA TYR A 126 -4.22 19.37 -10.39
C TYR A 126 -4.47 19.28 -8.88
N LEU A 127 -4.01 18.21 -8.23
CA LEU A 127 -4.17 18.02 -6.78
C LEU A 127 -3.44 19.11 -5.99
N GLY A 128 -2.25 19.53 -6.43
CA GLY A 128 -1.51 20.63 -5.83
C GLY A 128 -2.22 21.96 -5.94
N LEU A 129 -2.65 22.33 -7.16
CA LEU A 129 -3.34 23.60 -7.43
C LEU A 129 -4.73 23.69 -6.79
N THR A 130 -5.39 22.56 -6.55
CA THR A 130 -6.70 22.51 -5.87
C THR A 130 -6.60 22.32 -4.36
N GLY A 131 -5.40 22.27 -3.79
CA GLY A 131 -5.19 22.12 -2.35
C GLY A 131 -5.60 20.76 -1.79
N ARG A 132 -5.82 19.75 -2.64
CA ARG A 132 -6.21 18.40 -2.20
C ARG A 132 -5.02 17.68 -1.57
N VAL A 133 -5.21 17.16 -0.36
CA VAL A 133 -4.22 16.33 0.36
C VAL A 133 -4.28 14.90 -0.18
N ASP A 134 -3.86 14.75 -1.43
CA ASP A 134 -3.81 13.47 -2.13
C ASP A 134 -2.61 13.47 -3.09
N SER A 135 -2.22 12.29 -3.56
CA SER A 135 -1.12 12.14 -4.50
C SER A 135 -1.21 10.86 -5.33
N TRP A 136 -0.80 10.98 -6.59
CA TRP A 136 -0.53 9.84 -7.46
C TRP A 136 0.76 9.13 -7.05
N PHE A 137 1.75 9.89 -6.58
CA PHE A 137 3.11 9.41 -6.32
C PHE A 137 3.35 8.97 -4.88
N TYR A 138 2.81 9.70 -3.91
CA TYR A 138 2.95 9.44 -2.47
C TYR A 138 1.73 8.69 -1.95
N ASP A 139 1.96 7.65 -1.15
CA ASP A 139 0.88 6.83 -0.58
C ASP A 139 -0.24 6.53 -1.59
N SER A 140 0.14 6.17 -2.82
CA SER A 140 -0.74 6.19 -3.97
C SER A 140 -2.01 5.36 -3.71
N PRO A 141 -3.21 5.87 -4.04
CA PRO A 141 -4.45 5.13 -3.84
C PRO A 141 -4.54 3.93 -4.80
N LEU A 142 -5.53 3.06 -4.58
CA LEU A 142 -5.88 2.03 -5.55
C LEU A 142 -6.20 2.66 -6.91
N SER A 143 -5.75 2.04 -7.99
CA SER A 143 -6.21 2.32 -9.35
C SER A 143 -7.61 1.73 -9.55
N GLU A 144 -8.31 2.11 -10.62
CA GLU A 144 -9.60 1.51 -10.97
C GLU A 144 -9.50 -0.02 -11.15
N TYR A 145 -8.46 -0.49 -11.84
CA TYR A 145 -8.18 -1.93 -11.98
C TYR A 145 -7.86 -2.58 -10.64
N GLY A 146 -7.13 -1.89 -9.76
CA GLY A 146 -6.89 -2.34 -8.40
C GLY A 146 -8.17 -2.50 -7.59
N ILE A 147 -9.14 -1.60 -7.76
CA ILE A 147 -10.44 -1.74 -7.11
C ILE A 147 -11.21 -2.95 -7.66
N ASP A 148 -11.21 -3.16 -8.98
CA ASP A 148 -11.81 -4.36 -9.59
C ASP A 148 -11.18 -5.67 -9.07
N GLN A 149 -9.86 -5.69 -8.80
CA GLN A 149 -9.21 -6.82 -8.10
C GLN A 149 -9.81 -7.05 -6.71
N ILE A 150 -10.12 -5.98 -5.96
CA ILE A 150 -10.71 -6.09 -4.62
C ILE A 150 -12.20 -6.42 -4.68
N GLU A 151 -12.92 -5.98 -5.69
CA GLU A 151 -14.31 -6.40 -5.96
C GLU A 151 -14.40 -7.90 -6.22
N ARG A 152 -13.43 -8.48 -6.95
CA ARG A 152 -13.34 -9.93 -7.12
C ARG A 152 -13.10 -10.66 -5.80
N LEU A 153 -12.25 -10.13 -4.93
CA LEU A 153 -12.07 -10.65 -3.57
C LEU A 153 -13.39 -10.59 -2.78
N ALA A 154 -14.06 -9.43 -2.75
CA ALA A 154 -15.34 -9.26 -2.05
C ALA A 154 -16.41 -10.23 -2.57
N LYS A 155 -16.45 -10.50 -3.88
CA LYS A 155 -17.33 -11.49 -4.48
C LYS A 155 -16.95 -12.92 -4.09
N PHE A 156 -15.65 -13.24 -4.02
CA PHE A 156 -15.16 -14.53 -3.57
C PHE A 156 -15.57 -14.81 -2.12
N LEU A 157 -15.46 -13.83 -1.22
CA LEU A 157 -15.81 -14.00 0.19
C LEU A 157 -17.29 -14.36 0.44
N LYS A 158 -18.19 -14.10 -0.52
CA LYS A 158 -19.61 -14.47 -0.46
C LYS A 158 -19.90 -15.90 -0.91
N LYS A 159 -18.93 -16.58 -1.53
CA LYS A 159 -19.13 -17.95 -2.01
C LYS A 159 -19.13 -18.94 -0.84
N PRO A 160 -19.87 -20.05 -0.94
CA PRO A 160 -19.65 -21.18 -0.03
C PRO A 160 -18.26 -21.76 -0.28
N GLY A 161 -17.52 -22.08 0.79
CA GLY A 161 -16.23 -22.74 0.66
C GLY A 161 -16.38 -24.16 0.10
N ALA A 162 -15.51 -24.55 -0.83
CA ALA A 162 -15.57 -25.85 -1.49
C ALA A 162 -15.04 -26.98 -0.59
N THR A 163 -14.17 -26.66 0.37
CA THR A 163 -13.61 -27.63 1.34
C THR A 163 -13.86 -27.17 2.77
N THR A 164 -13.78 -28.07 3.75
CA THR A 164 -13.89 -27.72 5.17
C THR A 164 -12.83 -26.70 5.61
N SER A 165 -11.60 -26.81 5.09
CA SER A 165 -10.53 -25.84 5.37
C SER A 165 -10.88 -24.46 4.80
N GLU A 166 -11.33 -24.41 3.55
CA GLU A 166 -11.73 -23.15 2.90
C GLU A 166 -12.93 -22.52 3.61
N GLN A 167 -13.91 -23.32 4.02
CA GLN A 167 -15.06 -22.85 4.81
C GLN A 167 -14.61 -22.23 6.14
N LYS A 168 -13.65 -22.84 6.83
CA LYS A 168 -13.07 -22.28 8.07
C LYS A 168 -12.39 -20.93 7.79
N ASP A 169 -11.59 -20.83 6.74
CA ASP A 169 -10.89 -19.59 6.38
C ASP A 169 -11.86 -18.49 5.96
N LEU A 170 -12.86 -18.81 5.15
CA LEU A 170 -13.91 -17.88 4.75
C LEU A 170 -14.73 -17.41 5.94
N ALA A 171 -15.04 -18.29 6.90
CA ALA A 171 -15.72 -17.90 8.12
C ALA A 171 -14.86 -16.94 8.97
N ILE A 172 -13.54 -17.16 9.06
CA ILE A 172 -12.62 -16.22 9.75
C ILE A 172 -12.59 -14.87 9.01
N LEU A 173 -12.45 -14.90 7.68
CA LEU A 173 -12.40 -13.71 6.83
C LEU A 173 -13.70 -12.88 6.92
N ASN A 174 -14.86 -13.54 6.94
CA ASN A 174 -16.18 -12.92 7.07
C ASN A 174 -16.54 -12.55 8.53
N GLY A 175 -15.76 -12.99 9.52
CA GLY A 175 -16.05 -12.72 10.92
C GLY A 175 -17.24 -13.53 11.48
N THR A 176 -17.57 -14.65 10.84
CA THR A 176 -18.67 -15.56 11.23
C THR A 176 -18.18 -16.86 11.89
N SER A 177 -16.85 -17.06 11.95
CA SER A 177 -16.23 -18.19 12.64
C SER A 177 -16.37 -18.08 14.15
N SER A 178 -16.37 -19.23 14.84
CA SER A 178 -16.16 -19.29 16.29
C SER A 178 -14.75 -18.86 16.71
N THR A 179 -13.80 -18.86 15.77
CA THR A 179 -12.45 -18.32 15.98
C THR A 179 -12.51 -16.79 15.93
N SER A 180 -12.27 -16.13 17.06
CA SER A 180 -12.21 -14.66 17.13
C SER A 180 -11.17 -14.11 16.16
N SER A 181 -11.52 -13.04 15.44
CA SER A 181 -10.62 -12.44 14.47
C SER A 181 -10.73 -10.93 14.37
N VAL A 182 -9.61 -10.28 14.03
CA VAL A 182 -9.52 -8.83 13.85
C VAL A 182 -9.01 -8.48 12.44
N LEU A 183 -9.53 -7.38 11.89
CA LEU A 183 -9.02 -6.78 10.65
C LEU A 183 -7.89 -5.82 11.01
N ILE A 184 -6.75 -5.99 10.37
CA ILE A 184 -5.57 -5.13 10.53
C ILE A 184 -5.15 -4.67 9.14
N SER A 185 -4.68 -3.44 9.02
CA SER A 185 -4.06 -2.94 7.79
C SER A 185 -2.73 -2.26 8.10
N SER A 186 -1.83 -2.24 7.12
CA SER A 186 -0.78 -1.22 7.10
C SER A 186 -1.37 0.19 7.11
N ASN A 187 -0.52 1.18 7.37
CA ASN A 187 -0.88 2.59 7.33
C ASN A 187 -0.87 3.21 5.92
N LEU A 188 -0.68 2.41 4.85
CA LEU A 188 -0.71 2.92 3.48
C LEU A 188 -2.12 2.78 2.90
N ARG A 189 -2.64 3.86 2.30
CA ARG A 189 -4.04 3.96 1.86
C ARG A 189 -4.48 2.80 0.99
N ARG A 190 -3.68 2.38 0.00
CA ARG A 190 -4.02 1.23 -0.86
C ARG A 190 -4.34 -0.07 -0.10
N ALA A 191 -3.66 -0.32 1.02
CA ALA A 191 -3.93 -1.49 1.86
C ALA A 191 -5.20 -1.27 2.70
N ILE A 192 -5.37 -0.08 3.25
CA ILE A 192 -6.53 0.30 4.06
C ILE A 192 -7.81 0.19 3.21
N SER A 193 -7.81 0.81 2.03
CA SER A 193 -8.87 0.73 1.02
C SER A 193 -9.16 -0.71 0.60
N THR A 194 -8.12 -1.53 0.44
CA THR A 194 -8.31 -2.95 0.13
C THR A 194 -9.09 -3.66 1.22
N VAL A 195 -8.78 -3.41 2.50
CA VAL A 195 -9.52 -4.02 3.61
C VAL A 195 -10.94 -3.45 3.70
N ALA A 196 -11.10 -2.13 3.59
CA ALA A 196 -12.39 -1.47 3.66
C ALA A 196 -13.36 -1.93 2.55
N ILE A 197 -12.89 -2.01 1.30
CA ILE A 197 -13.70 -2.42 0.15
C ILE A 197 -13.90 -3.94 0.13
N GLY A 198 -12.83 -4.71 0.36
CA GLY A 198 -12.83 -6.17 0.26
C GLY A 198 -13.70 -6.83 1.32
N PHE A 199 -13.66 -6.30 2.56
CA PHE A 199 -14.40 -6.84 3.70
C PHE A 199 -15.66 -6.05 4.03
N ARG A 200 -16.18 -5.27 3.07
CA ARG A 200 -17.37 -4.41 3.29
C ARG A 200 -18.57 -5.15 3.86
N SER A 201 -18.81 -6.41 3.46
CA SER A 201 -19.92 -7.20 3.98
C SER A 201 -19.76 -7.51 5.47
N ARG A 202 -18.54 -7.87 5.90
CA ARG A 202 -18.21 -8.07 7.31
C ARG A 202 -18.33 -6.78 8.11
N LEU A 203 -17.81 -5.68 7.59
CA LEU A 203 -17.84 -4.37 8.25
C LEU A 203 -19.27 -3.83 8.38
N ALA A 204 -20.12 -4.06 7.38
CA ALA A 204 -21.54 -3.67 7.43
C ALA A 204 -22.35 -4.53 8.42
N GLN A 205 -22.03 -5.83 8.54
CA GLN A 205 -22.68 -6.73 9.51
C GLN A 205 -22.28 -6.42 10.95
N ASN A 206 -21.09 -5.85 11.16
CA ASN A 206 -20.62 -5.46 12.48
C ASN A 206 -20.04 -4.02 12.48
N PRO A 207 -20.90 -2.99 12.60
CA PRO A 207 -20.48 -1.59 12.55
C PRO A 207 -19.50 -1.18 13.67
N THR A 208 -19.47 -1.91 14.79
CA THR A 208 -18.54 -1.63 15.89
C THR A 208 -17.15 -2.20 15.62
N GLN A 209 -17.04 -3.17 14.70
CA GLN A 209 -15.76 -3.74 14.31
C GLN A 209 -14.87 -2.66 13.69
N LYS A 210 -13.61 -2.64 14.13
CA LYS A 210 -12.58 -1.73 13.62
C LYS A 210 -11.57 -2.46 12.75
N ILE A 211 -11.01 -1.71 11.80
CA ILE A 211 -9.78 -2.00 11.06
C ILE A 211 -8.64 -1.36 11.85
N VAL A 212 -7.80 -2.16 12.48
CA VAL A 212 -6.65 -1.67 13.25
C VAL A 212 -5.55 -1.25 12.30
N ILE A 213 -5.14 0.03 12.35
CA ILE A 213 -4.08 0.54 11.48
C ILE A 213 -2.73 0.42 12.18
N HIS A 214 -1.85 -0.44 11.64
CA HIS A 214 -0.58 -0.74 12.27
C HIS A 214 0.61 -0.55 11.29
N PRO A 215 1.51 0.43 11.53
CA PRO A 215 2.61 0.77 10.62
C PRO A 215 3.72 -0.29 10.55
N SER A 216 3.73 -1.31 11.41
CA SER A 216 4.65 -2.44 11.25
C SER A 216 4.45 -3.21 9.94
N LEU A 217 3.26 -3.13 9.33
CA LEU A 217 2.95 -3.73 8.03
C LEU A 217 3.34 -2.84 6.83
N GLN A 218 3.90 -1.64 7.07
CA GLN A 218 4.28 -0.70 6.01
C GLN A 218 5.36 -1.29 5.08
N GLU A 219 5.15 -1.16 3.77
CA GLU A 219 5.97 -1.80 2.72
C GLU A 219 7.48 -1.57 2.88
N ILE A 220 8.28 -2.56 2.48
CA ILE A 220 9.74 -2.50 2.45
C ILE A 220 10.19 -1.96 1.09
N SER A 221 10.46 -0.65 1.04
CA SER A 221 10.91 0.02 -0.18
C SER A 221 11.49 1.39 0.13
N ARG A 222 12.20 1.96 -0.85
CA ARG A 222 12.64 3.35 -0.84
C ARG A 222 11.68 4.27 -1.58
N ASN A 223 10.74 3.70 -2.33
CA ASN A 223 9.88 4.47 -3.23
C ASN A 223 8.93 5.41 -2.47
N PRO A 224 8.59 6.56 -3.06
CA PRO A 224 7.63 7.53 -2.51
C PRO A 224 6.27 6.93 -2.13
N ASP A 225 5.76 5.98 -2.93
CA ASP A 225 4.47 5.34 -2.71
C ASP A 225 4.41 4.49 -1.42
N THR A 226 5.56 4.31 -0.75
CA THR A 226 5.65 3.55 0.50
C THR A 226 5.68 4.43 1.75
N LEU A 227 5.43 5.72 1.62
CA LEU A 227 5.29 6.66 2.72
C LEU A 227 3.84 7.16 2.80
N SER A 228 3.20 6.99 3.95
CA SER A 228 1.86 7.43 4.29
C SER A 228 1.73 8.94 4.20
N ILE A 229 0.65 9.43 3.58
CA ILE A 229 0.31 10.87 3.62
C ILE A 229 -0.54 11.21 4.84
N THR A 230 -1.21 10.23 5.46
CA THR A 230 -2.02 10.43 6.66
C THR A 230 -1.13 10.80 7.85
N PRO A 231 -1.34 11.98 8.48
CA PRO A 231 -0.58 12.37 9.65
C PRO A 231 -0.83 11.47 10.87
N VAL A 232 0.10 11.52 11.83
CA VAL A 232 0.00 10.80 13.11
C VAL A 232 -1.32 11.14 13.81
N GLY A 233 -2.04 10.12 14.28
CA GLY A 233 -3.29 10.29 15.04
C GLY A 233 -4.46 10.92 14.27
N LYS A 234 -4.32 11.17 12.96
CA LYS A 234 -5.41 11.65 12.10
C LYS A 234 -6.11 10.50 11.42
N GLN A 235 -7.40 10.68 11.13
CA GLN A 235 -8.18 9.71 10.36
C GLN A 235 -7.73 9.67 8.90
N VAL A 236 -7.93 8.50 8.29
CA VAL A 236 -7.60 8.27 6.88
C VAL A 236 -8.70 8.89 6.02
N GLU A 237 -8.32 9.66 5.02
CA GLU A 237 -9.27 10.23 4.08
C GLU A 237 -9.40 9.39 2.81
N ALA A 238 -10.62 9.28 2.31
CA ALA A 238 -10.88 8.69 1.00
C ALA A 238 -10.18 9.51 -0.10
N SER A 239 -9.53 8.79 -1.01
CA SER A 239 -8.87 9.34 -2.18
C SER A 239 -9.86 9.90 -3.21
N TRP A 240 -9.35 10.63 -4.20
CA TRP A 240 -10.20 11.13 -5.30
C TRP A 240 -10.91 9.99 -6.06
N ILE A 241 -10.27 8.83 -6.21
CA ILE A 241 -10.84 7.67 -6.92
C ILE A 241 -11.99 7.06 -6.11
N GLU A 242 -11.80 6.88 -4.81
CA GLU A 242 -12.82 6.32 -3.91
C GLU A 242 -14.00 7.28 -3.76
N LYS A 243 -13.75 8.59 -3.65
CA LYS A 243 -14.82 9.60 -3.59
C LYS A 243 -15.71 9.57 -4.83
N SER A 244 -15.12 9.33 -6.01
CA SER A 244 -15.87 9.26 -7.26
C SER A 244 -16.64 7.94 -7.44
N ASN A 245 -16.06 6.81 -7.04
CA ASN A 245 -16.59 5.49 -7.41
C ASN A 245 -17.18 4.68 -6.24
N TYR A 246 -16.80 4.97 -5.00
CA TYR A 246 -17.13 4.19 -3.80
C TYR A 246 -17.40 5.11 -2.59
N PRO A 247 -18.42 5.99 -2.65
CA PRO A 247 -18.63 7.02 -1.62
C PRO A 247 -18.85 6.45 -0.21
N HIS A 248 -19.37 5.22 -0.09
CA HIS A 248 -19.56 4.53 1.19
C HIS A 248 -18.24 4.22 1.91
N VAL A 249 -17.12 4.11 1.18
CA VAL A 249 -15.80 3.85 1.77
C VAL A 249 -15.37 5.01 2.68
N ALA A 250 -15.78 6.24 2.37
CA ALA A 250 -15.44 7.39 3.21
C ALA A 250 -15.97 7.22 4.65
N GLY A 251 -17.21 6.72 4.82
CA GLY A 251 -17.78 6.43 6.13
C GLY A 251 -16.98 5.36 6.88
N VAL A 252 -16.65 4.25 6.20
CA VAL A 252 -15.82 3.17 6.78
C VAL A 252 -14.45 3.68 7.21
N LEU A 253 -13.80 4.51 6.40
CA LEU A 253 -12.48 5.06 6.71
C LEU A 253 -12.51 6.00 7.93
N GLN A 254 -13.57 6.79 8.08
CA GLN A 254 -13.70 7.73 9.19
C GLN A 254 -14.16 7.07 10.49
N GLU A 255 -15.06 6.10 10.40
CA GLU A 255 -15.75 5.53 11.56
C GLU A 255 -15.15 4.20 12.00
N GLN A 256 -14.63 3.39 11.08
CA GLN A 256 -14.18 2.03 11.36
C GLN A 256 -12.66 1.84 11.26
N CYS A 257 -11.86 2.87 10.96
CA CYS A 257 -10.41 2.79 11.12
C CYS A 257 -10.00 3.18 12.55
N ASP A 258 -9.36 2.24 13.26
CA ASP A 258 -8.73 2.49 14.55
C ASP A 258 -7.28 2.97 14.33
N MET A 259 -7.07 4.26 14.55
CA MET A 259 -5.80 4.95 14.35
C MET A 259 -4.89 4.92 15.59
N LYS A 260 -5.26 4.20 16.67
CA LYS A 260 -4.50 4.16 17.94
C LYS A 260 -3.02 3.81 17.76
N TYR A 261 -2.69 2.91 16.83
CA TYR A 261 -1.31 2.47 16.58
C TYR A 261 -0.63 3.22 15.43
N HIS A 262 -1.31 4.18 14.79
CA HIS A 262 -0.75 4.96 13.67
C HIS A 262 0.19 6.05 14.18
N ILE A 263 1.45 5.68 14.34
CA ILE A 263 2.56 6.56 14.75
C ILE A 263 3.25 7.26 13.55
N GLY A 264 2.64 7.23 12.37
CA GLY A 264 3.19 7.86 11.17
C GLY A 264 4.11 6.96 10.36
N ASN A 265 5.00 7.59 9.59
CA ASN A 265 5.90 6.89 8.67
C ASN A 265 7.08 6.21 9.36
N LYS A 266 7.52 5.09 8.76
CA LYS A 266 8.81 4.46 9.04
C LYS A 266 9.96 5.49 9.02
N SER A 267 10.79 5.47 10.07
CA SER A 267 11.97 6.34 10.18
C SER A 267 13.13 5.87 9.29
N MET A 268 14.11 6.75 9.03
CA MET A 268 15.33 6.40 8.26
C MET A 268 16.20 5.33 8.97
N SER A 269 16.13 5.26 10.30
CA SER A 269 16.85 4.29 11.14
C SER A 269 16.09 2.96 11.35
N SER A 270 14.83 2.89 10.91
CA SER A 270 14.04 1.67 10.87
C SER A 270 14.40 0.82 9.66
N ASN A 271 14.00 -0.46 9.69
CA ASN A 271 14.13 -1.37 8.56
C ASN A 271 13.03 -2.44 8.59
N GLY A 272 12.94 -3.22 7.51
CA GLY A 272 11.95 -4.30 7.39
C GLY A 272 12.02 -5.31 8.53
N GLY A 273 13.21 -5.76 8.93
CA GLY A 273 13.41 -6.71 10.04
C GLY A 273 12.81 -6.23 11.37
N LYS A 274 13.08 -4.98 11.76
CA LYS A 274 12.51 -4.37 12.98
C LYS A 274 10.99 -4.31 12.93
N ARG A 275 10.42 -3.94 11.77
CA ARG A 275 8.97 -3.85 11.60
C ARG A 275 8.31 -5.23 11.61
N MET A 276 8.91 -6.23 10.98
CA MET A 276 8.43 -7.60 11.03
C MET A 276 8.43 -8.17 12.46
N ALA A 277 9.49 -7.92 13.23
CA ALA A 277 9.54 -8.29 14.65
C ALA A 277 8.44 -7.57 15.46
N ALA A 278 8.28 -6.26 15.27
CA ALA A 278 7.21 -5.49 15.92
C ALA A 278 5.80 -5.99 15.56
N PHE A 279 5.58 -6.47 14.33
CA PHE A 279 4.32 -7.14 13.96
C PHE A 279 4.13 -8.45 14.73
N CYS A 280 5.16 -9.28 14.84
CA CYS A 280 5.09 -10.51 15.62
C CYS A 280 4.79 -10.23 17.09
N ASP A 281 5.49 -9.28 17.72
CA ASP A 281 5.21 -8.86 19.09
C ASP A 281 3.74 -8.43 19.23
N PHE A 282 3.29 -7.52 18.38
CA PHE A 282 1.90 -7.04 18.36
C PHE A 282 0.88 -8.17 18.18
N ALA A 283 1.13 -9.12 17.27
CA ALA A 283 0.21 -10.22 16.99
C ALA A 283 -0.08 -11.08 18.24
N PHE A 284 0.92 -11.27 19.11
CA PHE A 284 0.77 -12.01 20.35
C PHE A 284 0.33 -11.16 21.55
N THR A 285 0.20 -9.83 21.39
CA THR A 285 -0.53 -8.99 22.38
C THR A 285 -2.03 -8.93 22.13
N ARG A 286 -2.51 -9.49 21.01
CA ARG A 286 -3.93 -9.52 20.66
C ARG A 286 -4.63 -10.67 21.36
N ASP A 287 -5.85 -10.43 21.82
CA ASP A 287 -6.72 -11.49 22.35
C ASP A 287 -7.29 -12.35 21.23
N GLU A 288 -7.48 -11.78 20.04
CA GLU A 288 -8.05 -12.50 18.90
C GLU A 288 -7.15 -13.64 18.44
N ALA A 289 -7.74 -14.82 18.20
CA ALA A 289 -7.00 -16.00 17.77
C ALA A 289 -6.50 -15.87 16.32
N ALA A 290 -7.20 -15.11 15.49
CA ALA A 290 -6.86 -14.89 14.09
C ALA A 290 -6.70 -13.40 13.71
N LEU A 291 -5.70 -13.10 12.90
CA LEU A 291 -5.40 -11.76 12.41
C LEU A 291 -5.48 -11.73 10.90
N VAL A 292 -6.38 -10.93 10.35
CA VAL A 292 -6.52 -10.71 8.90
C VAL A 292 -5.81 -9.41 8.54
N CYS A 293 -4.66 -9.50 7.88
CA CYS A 293 -3.73 -8.38 7.71
C CYS A 293 -3.61 -7.93 6.25
N GLY A 294 -4.15 -6.74 5.97
CA GLY A 294 -3.94 -6.00 4.73
C GLY A 294 -2.53 -5.41 4.63
N GLY A 295 -1.80 -5.73 3.58
CA GLY A 295 -0.40 -5.32 3.44
C GLY A 295 0.16 -5.50 2.05
N HIS A 296 1.48 -5.66 1.95
CA HIS A 296 2.23 -5.44 0.71
C HIS A 296 3.19 -6.59 0.34
N SER A 297 3.44 -6.73 -0.96
CA SER A 297 4.13 -7.89 -1.51
C SER A 297 5.58 -8.07 -1.05
N LEU A 298 6.39 -7.01 -0.96
CA LEU A 298 7.78 -7.17 -0.56
C LEU A 298 7.88 -7.43 0.94
N TRP A 299 7.03 -6.78 1.74
CA TRP A 299 6.89 -7.06 3.16
C TRP A 299 6.48 -8.52 3.40
N PHE A 300 5.40 -9.02 2.78
CA PHE A 300 4.94 -10.40 2.97
C PHE A 300 6.00 -11.42 2.53
N ARG A 301 6.61 -11.22 1.35
CA ARG A 301 7.68 -12.12 0.88
C ARG A 301 8.89 -12.09 1.81
N SER A 302 9.22 -10.92 2.36
CA SER A 302 10.30 -10.80 3.33
C SER A 302 9.96 -11.44 4.67
N PHE A 303 8.69 -11.43 5.06
CA PHE A 303 8.18 -12.08 6.27
C PHE A 303 8.33 -13.61 6.16
N PHE A 304 7.89 -14.21 5.05
CA PHE A 304 8.18 -15.62 4.76
C PHE A 304 9.69 -15.89 4.65
N ARG A 305 10.42 -14.98 3.98
CA ARG A 305 11.88 -14.75 4.07
C ARG A 305 12.44 -15.04 5.46
N GLN A 306 11.85 -14.39 6.44
CA GLN A 306 12.39 -14.21 7.76
C GLN A 306 12.03 -15.36 8.71
N TYR A 307 10.79 -15.85 8.62
CA TYR A 307 10.22 -16.76 9.62
C TYR A 307 9.90 -18.16 9.11
N LEU A 308 10.14 -18.48 7.83
CA LEU A 308 10.24 -19.88 7.42
C LEU A 308 11.64 -20.45 7.71
N PRO A 309 11.73 -21.78 7.94
CA PRO A 309 13.01 -22.48 8.03
C PRO A 309 13.93 -22.16 6.85
N GLU A 310 15.24 -22.19 7.09
CA GLU A 310 16.22 -21.83 6.06
C GLU A 310 16.14 -22.82 4.88
N ALA A 311 16.06 -24.11 5.19
CA ALA A 311 15.90 -25.20 4.22
C ALA A 311 14.56 -25.18 3.45
N SER A 312 13.55 -24.44 3.92
CA SER A 312 12.24 -24.35 3.26
C SER A 312 12.37 -23.88 1.81
N LYS A 313 11.74 -24.62 0.89
CA LYS A 313 11.62 -24.29 -0.53
C LYS A 313 10.25 -23.74 -0.90
N HIS A 314 9.42 -23.38 0.08
CA HIS A 314 8.08 -22.90 -0.16
C HIS A 314 8.04 -21.70 -1.13
N THR A 315 7.07 -21.71 -2.04
CA THR A 315 6.92 -20.66 -3.09
C THR A 315 6.84 -19.24 -2.50
N ALA A 316 6.34 -19.11 -1.27
CA ALA A 316 6.23 -17.84 -0.54
C ALA A 316 7.56 -17.12 -0.31
N LYS A 317 8.70 -17.85 -0.34
CA LYS A 317 10.04 -17.25 -0.26
C LYS A 317 10.47 -16.62 -1.59
N ALA A 318 9.95 -17.10 -2.72
CA ALA A 318 10.39 -16.68 -4.05
C ALA A 318 9.42 -15.68 -4.70
N LYS A 319 8.13 -16.00 -4.68
CA LYS A 319 7.08 -15.28 -5.41
C LYS A 319 6.38 -14.22 -4.56
N LYS A 320 5.78 -13.24 -5.23
CA LYS A 320 4.97 -12.19 -4.59
C LYS A 320 3.53 -12.63 -4.63
N MET A 321 2.83 -12.63 -3.50
CA MET A 321 1.36 -12.84 -3.49
C MET A 321 0.68 -12.02 -4.59
N VAL A 322 -0.32 -12.53 -5.31
CA VAL A 322 -1.03 -11.75 -6.33
C VAL A 322 -1.84 -10.62 -5.69
N ASN A 323 -2.15 -9.55 -6.43
CA ASN A 323 -2.96 -8.45 -5.91
C ASN A 323 -4.34 -8.95 -5.49
N GLY A 324 -4.86 -8.49 -4.35
CA GLY A 324 -6.10 -8.99 -3.76
C GLY A 324 -6.03 -10.42 -3.20
N GLY A 325 -4.88 -11.10 -3.32
CA GLY A 325 -4.72 -12.48 -2.86
C GLY A 325 -4.70 -12.62 -1.34
N CYS A 326 -5.22 -13.76 -0.86
CA CYS A 326 -5.29 -14.16 0.54
C CYS A 326 -4.49 -15.44 0.79
N VAL A 327 -3.57 -15.41 1.76
CA VAL A 327 -2.78 -16.58 2.18
C VAL A 327 -2.83 -16.70 3.71
N ALA A 328 -3.23 -17.86 4.21
CA ALA A 328 -3.34 -18.15 5.62
C ALA A 328 -2.21 -19.07 6.10
N PHE A 329 -1.77 -18.91 7.34
CA PHE A 329 -0.76 -19.75 8.00
C PHE A 329 -0.81 -19.58 9.52
N GLU A 330 -0.17 -20.48 10.25
CA GLU A 330 0.01 -20.37 11.70
C GLU A 330 1.38 -19.76 12.02
N LEU A 331 1.37 -18.69 12.81
CA LEU A 331 2.55 -18.10 13.41
C LEU A 331 2.68 -18.63 14.84
N MET A 332 3.87 -19.11 15.19
CA MET A 332 4.17 -19.65 16.52
C MET A 332 5.15 -18.74 17.26
N ARG A 333 5.01 -18.65 18.58
CA ARG A 333 5.90 -17.86 19.46
C ARG A 333 6.45 -18.70 20.59
N ALA A 334 7.77 -18.80 20.69
CA ALA A 334 8.47 -19.29 21.87
C ALA A 334 9.14 -18.13 22.62
N VAL A 335 9.47 -18.33 23.89
CA VAL A 335 10.26 -17.37 24.67
C VAL A 335 11.64 -17.96 24.92
N LYS A 336 12.68 -17.33 24.37
CA LYS A 336 14.08 -17.72 24.60
C LYS A 336 14.84 -16.53 25.18
N GLY A 337 15.44 -16.70 26.36
CA GLY A 337 16.19 -15.63 27.04
C GLY A 337 15.35 -14.37 27.31
N GLY A 338 14.06 -14.54 27.64
CA GLY A 338 13.13 -13.43 27.89
C GLY A 338 12.66 -12.68 26.65
N LYS A 339 13.05 -13.11 25.43
CA LYS A 339 12.62 -12.51 24.16
C LYS A 339 11.71 -13.46 23.38
N GLY A 340 10.71 -12.88 22.71
CA GLY A 340 9.88 -13.61 21.75
C GLY A 340 10.71 -14.04 20.55
N VAL A 341 10.63 -15.32 20.23
CA VAL A 341 11.16 -15.91 19.00
C VAL A 341 9.98 -16.47 18.21
N TYR A 342 10.02 -16.33 16.89
CA TYR A 342 8.88 -16.60 16.04
C TYR A 342 9.26 -17.51 14.88
N ILE A 343 8.32 -18.37 14.48
CA ILE A 343 8.47 -19.23 13.31
C ILE A 343 7.09 -19.49 12.67
N ILE A 344 7.07 -19.66 11.35
CA ILE A 344 5.88 -20.05 10.60
C ILE A 344 5.87 -21.58 10.50
N ASP A 345 4.73 -22.19 10.84
CA ASP A 345 4.51 -23.61 10.57
C ASP A 345 4.23 -23.80 9.07
N GLU A 346 5.25 -24.21 8.31
CA GLU A 346 5.19 -24.33 6.85
C GLU A 346 4.03 -25.22 6.38
N SER A 347 3.69 -26.27 7.16
CA SER A 347 2.62 -27.21 6.83
C SER A 347 1.22 -26.56 6.86
N THR A 348 1.09 -25.41 7.50
CA THR A 348 -0.19 -24.70 7.66
C THR A 348 -0.41 -23.62 6.60
N ILE A 349 0.60 -23.35 5.76
CA ILE A 349 0.49 -22.36 4.69
C ILE A 349 -0.51 -22.85 3.66
N ARG A 350 -1.54 -22.05 3.42
CA ARG A 350 -2.59 -22.36 2.44
C ARG A 350 -3.02 -21.11 1.67
N VAL A 351 -3.26 -21.28 0.39
CA VAL A 351 -3.81 -20.24 -0.48
C VAL A 351 -5.32 -20.24 -0.31
N VAL A 352 -5.86 -19.13 0.22
CA VAL A 352 -7.31 -18.95 0.35
C VAL A 352 -7.88 -18.32 -0.92
N TYR A 353 -7.18 -17.35 -1.51
CA TYR A 353 -7.58 -16.71 -2.76
C TYR A 353 -6.36 -16.17 -3.52
N GLY A 354 -6.28 -16.41 -4.84
CA GLY A 354 -5.27 -15.82 -5.74
C GLY A 354 -3.82 -16.33 -5.59
N GLY A 355 -3.33 -16.57 -4.38
CA GLY A 355 -2.01 -17.17 -4.13
C GLY A 355 -0.82 -16.28 -4.44
N PHE A 356 0.22 -16.86 -5.07
CA PHE A 356 1.57 -16.30 -5.27
C PHE A 356 1.99 -16.16 -6.73
#